data_AF-A0A9D4DW87-F1
#
_entry.id   AF-A0A9D4DW87-F1
#
_cell.length_a   1.000
_cell.length_b   1.000
_cell.length_c   1.000
_cell.angle_alpha   90.00
_cell.angle_beta   90.00
_cell.angle_gamma   90.00
#
_symmetry.space_group_name_H-M   'P 1'
#
loop_
_entity.id
_entity.type
_entity.pdbx_description
1 polymer ?
#
loop_
_entity_poly.entity_id
_entity_poly.type
_entity_poly.pdbx_seq_one_letter_code
_entity_poly.pdbx_strand_id
1 'polypeptide(L)' 'MSCWVSDVRAVVIGSKHVIRSKVLHSMRIRDKPLNPWLIVEPNGVIQASHCDCMAGLGEVCTHVAAMLFTVMEIVRIRD' A
#
# COMPACT_ATOMS: atom_id res chain seq x y z
N MET A 1 11.69 2.15 8.96
CA MET A 1 11.17 1.79 7.62
C MET A 1 11.39 2.97 6.70
N SER A 2 12.14 2.82 5.61
CA SER A 2 12.56 3.94 4.74
C SER A 2 12.08 3.78 3.29
N CYS A 3 10.99 3.05 3.06
CA CYS A 3 10.44 2.89 1.72
C CYS A 3 9.64 4.14 1.33
N TRP A 4 9.96 4.75 0.20
CA TRP A 4 9.25 5.93 -0.30
C TRP A 4 7.95 5.52 -0.99
N VAL A 5 6.82 6.06 -0.53
CA VAL A 5 5.48 5.79 -1.09
C VAL A 5 5.05 6.97 -1.96
N SER A 6 4.53 6.67 -3.15
CA SER A 6 4.07 7.66 -4.12
C SER A 6 2.89 7.13 -4.93
N ASP A 7 2.21 8.01 -5.68
CA ASP A 7 1.10 7.65 -6.57
C ASP A 7 0.00 6.81 -5.87
N VAL A 8 -0.40 7.22 -4.66
CA VAL A 8 -1.49 6.57 -3.93
C VAL A 8 -2.81 6.85 -4.65
N ARG A 9 -3.47 5.79 -5.11
CA ARG A 9 -4.77 5.85 -5.79
C ARG A 9 -5.74 4.90 -5.13
N ALA A 10 -6.99 5.36 -4.96
CA ALA A 10 -8.08 4.55 -4.47
C ALA A 10 -9.20 4.49 -5.52
N VAL A 11 -9.82 3.31 -5.66
CA VAL A 11 -11.03 3.10 -6.46
C VAL A 11 -12.00 2.25 -5.65
N VAL A 12 -13.29 2.49 -5.81
CA VAL A 12 -14.34 1.66 -5.21
C VAL A 12 -14.82 0.66 -6.26
N ILE A 13 -14.79 -0.62 -5.92
CA ILE A 13 -15.28 -1.71 -6.76
C ILE A 13 -16.35 -2.46 -5.96
N GLY A 14 -17.61 -2.33 -6.38
CA GLY A 14 -18.74 -2.81 -5.58
C GLY A 14 -18.81 -2.05 -4.25
N SER A 15 -18.75 -2.78 -3.14
CA SER A 15 -18.70 -2.21 -1.79
C SER A 15 -17.28 -2.09 -1.22
N LYS A 16 -16.22 -2.43 -1.98
CA LYS A 16 -14.86 -2.51 -1.45
C LYS A 16 -13.98 -1.40 -1.99
N HIS A 17 -13.09 -0.90 -1.15
CA HIS A 17 -12.07 0.07 -1.51
C HIS A 17 -10.80 -0.67 -1.93
N VAL A 18 -10.38 -0.48 -3.18
CA VAL A 18 -9.10 -0.99 -3.68
C VAL A 18 -8.13 0.17 -3.75
N ILE A 19 -7.04 0.09 -2.99
CA ILE A 19 -6.01 1.12 -2.94
C ILE A 19 -4.72 0.53 -3.48
N ARG A 20 -4.03 1.28 -4.35
CA ARG A 20 -2.73 0.92 -4.91
C ARG A 20 -1.76 2.08 -4.78
N SER A 21 -0.47 1.77 -4.73
CA SER A 21 0.58 2.79 -4.74
C SER A 21 1.84 2.31 -5.46
N LYS A 22 2.81 3.22 -5.59
CA LYS A 22 4.18 2.93 -6.02
C LYS A 22 5.10 3.07 -4.84
N VAL A 23 5.86 2.01 -4.53
CA VAL A 23 6.78 2.00 -3.39
C VAL A 23 8.20 1.67 -3.83
N LEU A 24 9.16 2.54 -3.51
CA LEU A 24 10.57 2.28 -3.78
C LEU A 24 11.17 1.33 -2.74
N HIS A 25 12.09 0.49 -3.20
CA HIS A 25 12.92 -0.34 -2.33
C HIS A 25 13.82 0.56 -1.46
N SER A 26 13.87 0.30 -0.16
CA SER A 26 14.71 1.06 0.78
C SER A 26 16.22 0.94 0.49
N MET A 27 16.67 -0.18 -0.08
CA MET A 27 18.09 -0.46 -0.36
C MET A 27 18.43 -0.49 -1.85
N ARG A 28 17.44 -0.44 -2.74
CA ARG A 28 17.62 -0.58 -4.20
C ARG A 28 16.83 0.50 -4.96
N ILE A 29 17.19 1.75 -4.71
CA ILE A 29 16.45 2.93 -5.22
C ILE A 29 16.42 2.99 -6.76
N ARG A 30 17.42 2.39 -7.43
CA ARG A 30 17.50 2.33 -8.89
C ARG A 30 16.62 1.25 -9.52
N ASP A 31 16.12 0.30 -8.72
CA ASP A 31 15.22 -0.73 -9.21
C ASP A 31 13.83 -0.14 -9.46
N LYS A 32 13.05 -0.81 -10.29
CA LYS A 32 11.66 -0.39 -10.57
C LYS A 32 10.86 -0.31 -9.26
N PRO A 33 10.02 0.72 -9.09
CA PRO A 33 9.10 0.77 -7.96
C PRO A 33 8.18 -0.45 -7.93
N LEU A 34 7.94 -0.93 -6.72
CA LEU A 34 6.99 -1.97 -6.40
C LEU A 34 5.56 -1.44 -6.49
N ASN A 35 4.61 -2.36 -6.63
CA ASN A 35 3.20 -2.09 -6.89
C ASN A 35 2.31 -2.70 -5.82
N PRO A 36 2.45 -2.30 -4.54
CA PRO A 36 1.58 -2.83 -3.51
C PRO A 36 0.14 -2.34 -3.70
N TRP A 37 -0.78 -3.22 -3.32
CA TRP A 37 -2.20 -2.92 -3.28
C TRP A 37 -2.85 -3.53 -2.04
N LEU A 38 -3.99 -2.97 -1.67
CA LEU A 38 -4.81 -3.40 -0.54
C LEU A 38 -6.29 -3.32 -0.90
N ILE A 39 -7.07 -4.22 -0.30
CA ILE A 39 -8.53 -4.26 -0.38
C ILE A 39 -9.05 -3.99 1.03
N VAL A 40 -9.91 -2.98 1.16
CA VAL A 40 -10.49 -2.54 2.43
C VAL A 40 -12.01 -2.61 2.32
N GLU A 41 -12.62 -3.15 3.36
CA GLU A 41 -14.06 -3.06 3.58
C GLU A 41 -14.46 -1.62 3.98
N PRO A 42 -15.73 -1.19 3.80
CA PRO A 42 -16.18 0.16 4.17
C PRO A 42 -15.95 0.53 5.64
N ASN A 43 -15.86 -0.46 6.52
CA ASN A 43 -15.61 -0.28 7.95
C ASN A 43 -14.11 -0.15 8.29
N GLY A 44 -13.22 -0.10 7.29
CA GLY A 44 -11.77 0.03 7.48
C GLY A 44 -11.03 -1.29 7.69
N VAL A 45 -11.71 -2.43 7.68
CA VAL A 45 -11.04 -3.74 7.80
C VAL A 45 -10.28 -4.08 6.52
N ILE A 46 -8.99 -4.36 6.64
CA ILE A 46 -8.16 -4.84 5.53
C ILE A 46 -8.52 -6.30 5.24
N GLN A 47 -9.05 -6.57 4.05
CA GLN A 47 -9.40 -7.92 3.63
C GLN A 47 -8.21 -8.66 3.02
N ALA A 48 -7.39 -7.96 2.23
CA ALA A 48 -6.23 -8.51 1.57
C ALA A 48 -5.23 -7.42 1.23
N SER A 49 -3.95 -7.79 1.15
CA SER A 49 -2.89 -6.92 0.67
C SER A 49 -1.81 -7.74 -0.02
N HIS A 50 -1.16 -7.14 -1.02
CA HIS A 50 -0.06 -7.79 -1.71
C HIS A 50 1.00 -6.78 -2.10
N CYS A 51 2.22 -7.27 -2.29
CA CYS A 51 3.32 -6.54 -2.88
C CYS A 51 4.16 -7.51 -3.71
N ASP A 52 4.60 -7.06 -4.87
CA ASP A 52 5.45 -7.76 -5.84
C ASP A 52 6.92 -7.94 -5.39
N CYS A 53 7.25 -7.58 -4.15
CA CYS A 53 8.57 -7.88 -3.59
C CYS A 53 8.67 -9.35 -3.15
N MET A 54 9.89 -9.89 -3.07
CA MET A 54 10.13 -11.27 -2.63
C MET A 54 9.51 -11.59 -1.27
N ALA A 55 9.55 -10.63 -0.32
CA ALA A 55 8.92 -10.78 0.99
C ALA A 55 7.39 -10.67 0.96
N GLY A 56 6.82 -10.08 -0.09
CA GLY A 56 5.38 -9.89 -0.28
C GLY A 56 4.64 -11.17 -0.65
N LEU A 57 5.37 -12.26 -0.92
CA LEU A 57 4.80 -13.62 -1.04
C LEU A 57 4.13 -14.08 0.27
N GLY A 58 4.55 -13.54 1.42
CA GLY A 58 3.87 -13.74 2.70
C GLY A 58 2.81 -12.68 3.02
N GLU A 59 2.49 -11.77 2.08
CA GLU A 59 1.52 -10.67 2.22
C GLU A 59 1.85 -9.60 3.29
N VAL A 60 2.83 -9.83 4.17
CA VAL A 60 3.21 -8.96 5.29
C VAL A 60 4.60 -8.31 5.12
N CYS A 61 4.82 -7.61 4.00
CA CYS A 61 6.11 -6.93 3.78
C CYS A 61 6.11 -5.48 4.30
N THR A 62 7.30 -4.93 4.50
CA THR A 62 7.47 -3.52 4.93
C THR A 62 6.91 -2.51 3.94
N HIS A 63 6.80 -2.85 2.65
CA HIS A 63 6.19 -1.99 1.64
C HIS A 63 4.67 -1.87 1.82
N VAL A 64 3.99 -2.96 2.20
CA VAL A 64 2.56 -2.95 2.54
C VAL A 64 2.34 -2.10 3.80
N ALA A 65 3.17 -2.30 4.84
CA ALA A 65 3.10 -1.48 6.05
C ALA A 65 3.29 0.02 5.75
N ALA A 66 4.30 0.38 4.96
CA ALA A 66 4.54 1.76 4.56
C ALA A 66 3.33 2.36 3.82
N MET A 67 2.74 1.63 2.87
CA MET A 67 1.53 2.05 2.17
C MET A 67 0.35 2.28 3.13
N LEU A 68 0.13 1.37 4.09
CA LEU A 68 -0.92 1.51 5.09
C LEU A 68 -0.73 2.77 5.95
N PHE A 69 0.50 3.01 6.45
CA PHE A 69 0.80 4.23 7.20
C PHE A 69 0.55 5.50 6.39
N THR A 70 0.94 5.52 5.11
CA THR A 70 0.66 6.66 4.24
C THR A 70 -0.85 6.87 4.03
N VAL A 71 -1.62 5.81 3.82
CA VAL A 71 -3.08 5.90 3.67
C VAL A 71 -3.73 6.45 4.95
N MET A 72 -3.33 5.94 6.12
CA MET A 72 -3.85 6.43 7.40
C MET A 72 -3.57 7.92 7.60
N GLU A 73 -2.36 8.38 7.28
CA GLU A 73 -2.01 9.80 7.41
C GLU A 73 -2.76 10.68 6.39
N ILE A 74 -2.94 10.21 5.14
CA ILE A 74 -3.76 10.92 4.13
C ILE A 74 -5.19 11.09 4.62
N VAL A 75 -5.78 10.05 5.24
CA VAL A 75 -7.14 10.14 5.80
C VAL A 75 -7.16 11.10 6.99
N ARG A 76 -6.19 10.99 7.90
CA ARG A 76 -6.08 11.85 9.08
C ARG A 76 -5.95 13.33 8.76
N ILE A 77 -5.21 13.70 7.71
CA ILE A 77 -5.03 15.10 7.29
C ILE A 77 -6.30 15.68 6.63
N ARG A 78 -7.21 14.83 6.16
CA ARG A 78 -8.46 15.27 5.51
C ARG A 78 -9.58 15.59 6.49
N ASP A 79 -9.54 15.03 7.70
CA ASP A 79 -10.40 15.41 8.84
C ASP A 79 -9.90 16.70 9.50
#